data_AF-A0A2N9L7F8-F1
#
_entry.id   AF-A0A2N9L7F8-F1
#
_cell.length_a   1.000
_cell.length_b   1.000
_cell.length_c   1.000
_cell.angle_alpha   90.00
_cell.angle_beta   90.00
_cell.angle_gamma   90.00
#
_symmetry.space_group_name_H-M   'P 1'
#
loop_
_entity.id
_entity.type
_entity.pdbx_description
1 polymer ?
#
loop_
_entity_poly.entity_id
_entity_poly.type
_entity_poly.pdbx_seq_one_letter_code
_entity_poly.pdbx_strand_id
1 'polypeptide(L)'
;MGRFTGSASHDHLYVNGVYLAYLKNNEYAGTEVDPGTVVVTGLPEMYTVDVFTAAGAAVNDATKKMNERIRFVAEAGKTYYLKWTSSTMATGIKVTQMDPAVGAKEMSKLHLSKPVEQPSDTQKEAPK
;
A
#
# COMPACT_ATOMS: atom_id res chain seq x y z
N MET A 1 17.92 2.76 18.57
CA MET A 1 17.51 1.99 17.38
C MET A 1 16.16 2.53 16.91
N GLY A 2 16.10 3.14 15.73
CA GLY A 2 14.85 3.66 15.17
C GLY A 2 13.95 2.53 14.69
N ARG A 3 12.68 2.53 15.11
CA ARG A 3 11.67 1.54 14.71
C ARG A 3 10.75 2.22 13.71
N PHE A 4 10.84 1.81 12.44
CA PHE A 4 9.94 2.26 11.39
C PHE A 4 8.76 1.30 11.25
N THR A 5 7.57 1.89 11.25
CA THR A 5 6.27 1.28 10.99
C THR A 5 5.59 2.22 10.01
N GLY A 6 5.61 1.85 8.74
CA GLY A 6 5.36 2.76 7.62
C GLY A 6 6.54 2.74 6.66
N SER A 7 6.39 3.41 5.52
CA SER A 7 7.43 3.41 4.51
C SER A 7 8.28 4.68 4.52
N ALA A 8 9.59 4.51 4.63
CA ALA A 8 10.56 5.58 4.40
C ALA A 8 10.68 5.96 2.92
N SER A 9 10.20 5.11 2.00
CA SER A 9 10.17 5.38 0.55
C SER A 9 8.87 5.98 0.06
N HIS A 10 7.97 6.32 0.98
CA HIS A 10 6.65 6.88 0.71
C HIS A 10 5.90 6.12 -0.40
N ASP A 11 5.65 4.84 -0.19
CA ASP A 11 5.10 3.98 -1.24
C ASP A 11 3.64 4.31 -1.56
N HIS A 12 3.30 4.25 -2.85
CA HIS A 12 1.93 4.07 -3.31
C HIS A 12 1.53 2.61 -3.08
N LEU A 13 0.60 2.40 -2.14
CA LEU A 13 0.09 1.11 -1.71
C LEU A 13 -1.16 0.74 -2.50
N TYR A 14 -1.21 -0.50 -2.98
CA TYR A 14 -2.37 -1.07 -3.64
C TYR A 14 -2.75 -2.40 -3.01
N VAL A 15 -4.05 -2.66 -2.90
CA VAL A 15 -4.61 -3.94 -2.48
C VAL A 15 -5.54 -4.44 -3.59
N ASN A 16 -5.29 -5.64 -4.11
CA ASN A 16 -6.00 -6.20 -5.26
C ASN A 16 -6.05 -5.25 -6.48
N GLY A 17 -5.00 -4.44 -6.64
CA GLY A 17 -4.91 -3.46 -7.73
C GLY A 17 -5.66 -2.16 -7.50
N VAL A 18 -6.42 -2.02 -6.41
CA VAL A 18 -7.08 -0.78 -5.98
C VAL A 18 -6.08 0.06 -5.19
N TYR A 19 -6.02 1.36 -5.49
CA TYR A 19 -5.14 2.28 -4.78
C TYR A 19 -5.67 2.55 -3.37
N LEU A 20 -4.84 2.31 -2.37
CA LEU A 20 -5.23 2.40 -0.96
C LEU A 20 -4.68 3.66 -0.28
N ALA A 21 -3.38 3.92 -0.42
CA ALA A 21 -2.72 5.00 0.29
C ALA A 21 -1.38 5.39 -0.35
N TYR A 22 -0.98 6.64 -0.12
CA TYR A 22 0.41 7.03 -0.14
C TYR A 22 0.94 6.96 1.30
N LEU A 23 1.75 5.95 1.60
CA LEU A 23 2.07 5.56 2.96
C LEU A 23 3.36 6.22 3.46
N LYS A 24 3.26 7.18 4.38
CA LYS A 24 4.45 7.81 4.99
C LYS A 24 4.96 7.07 6.23
N ASN A 25 6.06 7.55 6.77
CA ASN A 25 6.59 7.10 8.04
C ASN A 25 5.57 7.29 9.18
N ASN A 26 5.42 6.27 10.02
CA ASN A 26 4.49 6.24 11.16
C ASN A 26 3.00 6.31 10.77
N GLU A 27 2.67 6.02 9.51
CA GLU A 27 1.29 5.94 9.06
C GLU A 27 0.81 4.49 8.88
N TYR A 28 -0.51 4.29 8.91
CA TYR A 28 -1.17 3.06 8.50
C TYR A 28 -2.37 3.37 7.59
N ALA A 29 -2.76 2.38 6.78
CA ALA A 29 -3.99 2.39 6.02
C ALA A 29 -4.69 1.04 6.17
N GLY A 30 -6.01 1.03 6.00
CA GLY A 30 -6.81 -0.19 6.07
C GLY A 30 -7.92 -0.15 5.02
N THR A 31 -8.26 -1.33 4.50
CA THR A 31 -9.41 -1.55 3.62
C THR A 31 -10.03 -2.89 3.95
N GLU A 32 -11.34 -3.00 3.76
CA GLU A 32 -12.00 -4.28 3.70
C GLU A 32 -11.73 -4.95 2.34
N VAL A 33 -11.72 -6.27 2.34
CA VAL A 33 -11.53 -7.11 1.15
C VAL A 33 -12.48 -8.30 1.25
N ASP A 34 -12.96 -8.76 0.10
CA ASP A 34 -13.70 -10.01 0.05
C ASP A 34 -12.81 -11.19 0.46
N PRO A 35 -13.38 -12.25 1.07
CA PRO A 35 -12.66 -13.49 1.30
C PRO A 35 -12.09 -14.04 -0.01
N GLY A 36 -10.82 -14.45 0.02
CA GLY A 36 -10.13 -14.93 -1.17
C GLY A 36 -8.70 -14.43 -1.27
N THR A 37 -8.17 -14.43 -2.49
CA THR A 37 -6.78 -14.05 -2.72
C THR A 37 -6.62 -12.53 -2.58
N VAL A 38 -5.73 -12.14 -1.67
CA VAL A 38 -5.31 -10.75 -1.49
C VAL A 38 -3.89 -10.59 -2.01
N VAL A 39 -3.69 -9.58 -2.84
CA VAL A 39 -2.40 -9.18 -3.39
C VAL A 39 -2.10 -7.76 -2.95
N VAL A 40 -0.95 -7.57 -2.31
CA VAL A 40 -0.48 -6.25 -1.87
C VAL A 40 0.71 -5.84 -2.71
N THR A 41 0.60 -4.67 -3.34
CA THR A 41 1.62 -4.09 -4.22
C THR A 41 2.09 -2.76 -3.66
N GLY A 42 3.39 -2.49 -3.76
CA GLY A 42 3.98 -1.21 -3.31
C GLY A 42 4.87 -0.60 -4.36
N LEU A 43 4.55 0.62 -4.78
CA LEU A 43 5.33 1.38 -5.73
C LEU A 43 6.03 2.54 -5.01
N PRO A 44 7.36 2.49 -4.81
CA PRO A 44 8.09 3.57 -4.15
C PRO A 44 8.04 4.90 -4.92
N GLU A 45 7.90 6.02 -4.19
CA GLU A 45 7.79 7.37 -4.77
C GLU A 45 8.98 7.71 -5.68
N MET A 46 10.19 7.34 -5.26
CA MET A 46 11.43 7.65 -5.97
C MET A 46 11.49 7.09 -7.40
N TYR A 47 10.68 6.06 -7.71
CA TYR A 47 10.60 5.47 -9.04
C TYR A 47 9.29 5.82 -9.78
N THR A 48 8.36 6.51 -9.12
CA THR A 48 7.04 6.79 -9.71
C THR A 48 7.06 7.97 -10.68
N VAL A 49 8.10 8.81 -10.67
CA VAL A 49 8.29 9.83 -11.72
C VAL A 49 8.39 9.18 -13.10
N ASP A 50 9.10 8.05 -13.24
CA ASP A 50 9.17 7.30 -14.50
C ASP A 50 7.92 6.46 -14.79
N VAL A 51 7.26 5.91 -13.77
CA VAL A 51 6.06 5.06 -13.97
C VAL A 51 4.85 5.89 -14.44
N PHE A 52 4.72 7.14 -14.00
CA PHE A 52 3.65 8.03 -14.46
C PHE A 52 4.00 8.82 -15.74
N THR A 53 5.29 9.03 -16.07
CA THR A 53 5.68 9.69 -17.33
C THR A 53 5.86 8.72 -18.52
N ALA A 54 6.16 7.44 -18.29
CA ALA A 54 6.32 6.46 -19.37
C ALA A 54 5.02 5.77 -19.83
N ALA A 55 3.90 5.90 -19.11
CA ALA A 55 2.60 5.40 -19.56
C ALA A 55 1.45 6.04 -18.76
N GLY A 56 0.83 7.08 -19.31
CA GLY A 56 -0.37 7.72 -18.76
C GLY A 56 -1.64 6.83 -18.70
N ALA A 57 -1.52 5.50 -18.71
CA ALA A 57 -2.63 4.59 -18.54
C ALA A 57 -2.10 3.22 -18.08
N ALA A 58 -2.57 2.79 -16.91
CA ALA A 58 -2.30 1.48 -16.29
C ALA A 58 -0.83 1.20 -15.96
N VAL A 59 -0.52 1.18 -14.66
CA VAL A 59 0.53 0.28 -14.15
C VAL A 59 0.22 -1.11 -14.71
N ASN A 60 0.95 -1.56 -15.73
CA ASN A 60 0.65 -2.82 -16.40
C ASN A 60 0.82 -3.99 -15.42
N ASP A 61 0.17 -5.12 -15.69
CA ASP A 61 0.18 -6.27 -14.76
C ASP A 61 1.59 -6.81 -14.48
N ALA A 62 2.53 -6.64 -15.42
CA ALA A 62 3.93 -6.99 -15.23
C ALA A 62 4.60 -6.11 -14.16
N THR A 63 4.38 -4.79 -14.19
CA THR A 63 4.86 -3.86 -13.17
C THR A 63 4.19 -4.12 -11.82
N LYS A 64 2.88 -4.44 -11.78
CA LYS A 64 2.21 -4.81 -10.52
C LYS A 64 2.76 -6.11 -9.93
N LYS A 65 3.03 -7.11 -10.78
CA LYS A 65 3.60 -8.41 -10.37
C LYS A 65 5.05 -8.29 -9.89
N MET A 66 5.87 -7.46 -10.53
CA MET A 66 7.23 -7.14 -10.05
C MET A 66 7.23 -6.40 -8.70
N ASN A 67 6.16 -5.69 -8.39
CA ASN A 67 6.02 -4.92 -7.15
C ASN A 67 5.06 -5.57 -6.15
N GLU A 68 4.64 -6.82 -6.40
CA GLU A 68 3.93 -7.63 -5.42
C GLU A 68 4.85 -7.85 -4.22
N ARG A 69 4.38 -7.43 -3.04
CA ARG A 69 5.13 -7.53 -1.80
C ARG A 69 4.71 -8.71 -0.97
N ILE A 70 3.43 -9.07 -1.04
CA ILE A 70 2.89 -10.27 -0.41
C ILE A 70 1.58 -10.67 -1.10
N ARG A 71 1.32 -11.98 -1.12
CA ARG A 71 0.05 -12.59 -1.50
C ARG A 71 -0.36 -13.60 -0.46
N PHE A 72 -1.63 -13.58 -0.08
CA PHE A 72 -2.18 -14.49 0.91
C PHE A 72 -3.68 -14.69 0.70
N VAL A 73 -4.27 -15.66 1.41
CA VAL A 73 -5.72 -15.89 1.42
C VAL A 73 -6.32 -15.20 2.64
N ALA A 74 -7.24 -14.27 2.42
CA ALA A 74 -8.05 -13.67 3.45
C ALA A 74 -9.30 -14.50 3.71
N GLU A 75 -9.58 -14.79 4.98
CA GLU A 75 -10.79 -15.46 5.43
C GLU A 75 -11.83 -14.45 5.92
N ALA A 76 -13.11 -14.79 5.76
CA ALA A 76 -14.21 -13.94 6.22
C ALA A 76 -14.12 -13.63 7.72
N GLY A 77 -14.30 -12.36 8.07
CA GLY A 77 -14.31 -11.89 9.45
C GLY A 77 -12.93 -11.84 10.13
N LYS A 78 -11.83 -12.13 9.42
CA LYS A 78 -10.47 -11.99 9.96
C LYS A 78 -9.86 -10.64 9.63
N THR A 79 -9.07 -10.13 10.57
CA THR A 79 -8.26 -8.92 10.38
C THR A 79 -6.79 -9.31 10.22
N TYR A 80 -6.16 -8.82 9.16
CA TYR A 80 -4.76 -9.09 8.86
C TYR A 80 -3.93 -7.82 9.04
N TYR A 81 -2.89 -7.91 9.87
CA TYR A 81 -1.98 -6.80 10.11
C TYR A 81 -0.69 -7.01 9.32
N LEU A 82 -0.34 -6.02 8.51
CA LEU A 82 0.84 -6.08 7.65
C LEU A 82 1.85 -5.04 8.09
N LYS A 83 3.10 -5.46 8.29
CA LYS A 83 4.22 -4.55 8.54
C LYS A 83 4.90 -4.21 7.23
N TRP A 84 4.87 -2.93 6.87
CA TRP A 84 5.67 -2.38 5.79
C TRP A 84 7.05 -1.99 6.31
N THR A 85 8.10 -2.47 5.66
CA THR A 85 9.48 -2.09 5.96
C THR A 85 10.17 -1.70 4.66
N SER A 86 10.76 -0.51 4.63
CA SER A 86 11.53 -0.02 3.49
C SER A 86 12.87 0.51 3.97
N SER A 87 13.92 0.36 3.16
CA SER A 87 15.21 0.97 3.46
C SER A 87 15.21 2.46 3.11
N THR A 88 16.24 3.18 3.55
CA THR A 88 16.42 4.62 3.29
C THR A 88 16.51 4.97 1.80
N MET A 89 16.80 4.01 0.91
CA MET A 89 16.90 4.21 -0.53
C MET A 89 15.76 3.53 -1.30
N ALA A 90 14.64 3.21 -0.63
CA ALA A 90 13.52 2.46 -1.23
C ALA A 90 13.87 1.06 -1.77
N THR A 91 15.07 0.56 -1.49
CA THR A 91 15.51 -0.78 -1.90
C THR A 91 15.13 -1.79 -0.82
N GLY A 92 14.73 -3.00 -1.22
CA GLY A 92 14.42 -4.08 -0.27
C GLY A 92 13.11 -3.89 0.52
N ILE A 93 12.09 -3.28 -0.12
CA ILE A 93 10.74 -3.20 0.45
C ILE A 93 10.25 -4.60 0.82
N LYS A 94 9.89 -4.80 2.08
CA LYS A 94 9.39 -6.05 2.62
C LYS A 94 8.07 -5.83 3.32
N VAL A 95 7.11 -6.69 3.01
CA VAL A 95 5.80 -6.73 3.67
C VAL A 95 5.64 -8.09 4.34
N THR A 96 5.33 -8.08 5.63
CA THR A 96 5.16 -9.32 6.41
C THR A 96 3.86 -9.27 7.18
N GLN A 97 3.14 -10.39 7.22
CA GLN A 97 2.04 -10.56 8.17
C GLN A 97 2.59 -10.56 9.59
N MET A 98 1.84 -9.92 10.48
CA MET A 98 2.09 -9.91 11.90
C MET A 98 1.07 -10.79 12.62
N ASP A 99 1.48 -11.30 13.79
CA ASP A 99 0.52 -11.78 14.77
C ASP A 99 -0.55 -10.69 15.05
N PRO A 100 -1.85 -11.04 15.12
CA PRO A 100 -2.91 -10.04 15.27
C PRO A 100 -2.79 -9.17 16.53
N ALA A 101 -2.38 -9.73 17.66
CA ALA A 101 -2.25 -8.98 18.91
C ALA A 101 -1.06 -8.01 18.85
N VAL A 102 0.06 -8.44 18.26
CA VAL A 102 1.22 -7.56 18.02
C VAL A 102 0.87 -6.48 17.00
N GLY A 103 0.19 -6.84 15.92
CA GLY A 103 -0.22 -5.94 14.85
C GLY A 103 -1.13 -4.82 15.35
N ALA A 104 -2.18 -5.16 16.10
CA ALA A 104 -3.08 -4.18 16.72
C ALA A 104 -2.33 -3.21 17.66
N LYS A 105 -1.42 -3.74 18.48
CA LYS A 105 -0.61 -2.93 19.41
C LYS A 105 0.38 -2.00 18.70
N GLU A 106 0.90 -2.40 17.55
CA GLU A 106 1.80 -1.56 16.75
C GLU A 106 1.01 -0.51 15.97
N MET A 107 -0.12 -0.89 15.37
CA MET A 107 -0.99 0.02 14.63
C MET A 107 -1.55 1.13 15.53
N SER A 108 -1.83 0.86 16.82
CA SER A 108 -2.30 1.89 17.76
C SER A 108 -1.30 3.01 18.04
N LYS A 109 -0.04 2.85 17.63
CA LYS A 109 1.01 3.87 17.74
C LYS A 109 1.17 4.71 16.46
N LEU A 110 0.40 4.41 15.42
CA LEU A 110 0.50 5.01 14.09
C LEU A 110 -0.64 5.99 13.86
N HIS A 111 -0.42 6.86 12.88
CA HIS A 111 -1.43 7.78 12.39
C HIS A 111 -2.13 7.17 11.17
N LEU A 112 -3.44 7.35 11.07
CA LEU A 112 -4.14 6.98 9.84
C LEU A 112 -3.59 7.83 8.69
N SER A 113 -3.26 7.20 7.55
CA SER A 113 -2.83 7.91 6.36
C SER A 113 -3.93 8.85 5.88
N LYS A 114 -3.55 9.94 5.22
CA LYS A 114 -4.54 10.84 4.62
C LYS A 114 -5.41 10.08 3.61
N PRO A 115 -6.70 10.44 3.48
CA PRO A 115 -7.54 9.93 2.41
C PRO A 115 -6.88 10.24 1.07
N VAL A 116 -6.89 9.27 0.17
CA VAL A 116 -6.45 9.46 -1.22
C VAL A 116 -7.68 9.56 -2.08
N GLU A 117 -7.73 10.60 -2.91
CA GLU A 117 -8.69 10.67 -4.00
C GLU A 117 -8.37 9.54 -4.97
N GLN A 118 -9.32 8.64 -5.18
CA GLN A 118 -9.14 7.60 -6.18
C GLN A 118 -9.18 8.27 -7.57
N PRO A 119 -8.36 7.82 -8.54
CA PRO A 119 -8.37 8.37 -9.90
C PRO A 119 -9.74 8.30 -10.61
N SER A 120 -10.71 7.56 -10.06
CA SER A 120 -12.08 7.50 -10.56
C SER A 120 -12.96 8.71 -10.20
N ASP A 121 -12.56 9.54 -9.23
CA ASP A 121 -13.37 10.69 -8.80
C ASP A 121 -13.11 11.96 -9.62
N THR A 122 -12.03 12.02 -10.40
CA THR A 122 -11.73 13.14 -11.31
C THR A 122 -12.51 13.11 -12.64
N GLN A 123 -13.37 12.12 -12.87
CA GLN A 123 -14.25 12.09 -14.06
C GLN A 123 -15.69 12.60 -13.82
N LYS A 124 -16.02 13.20 -12.66
CA LYS A 124 -17.38 13.71 -12.40
C LYS A 124 -17.58 15.21 -12.28
N GLU A 125 -16.57 16.03 -12.54
CA GLU A 125 -16.80 17.47 -12.75
C GLU A 125 -16.35 17.91 -14.14
N ALA A 126 -17.23 17.67 -15.11
CA ALA A 126 -17.36 18.59 -16.24
C ALA A 126 -18.60 19.46 -16.00
N PRO A 127 -18.47 20.74 -15.62
CA PRO A 127 -19.55 21.68 -15.81
C PRO A 127 -19.46 22.24 -17.24
N LYS A 128 -20.40 21.74 -18.05
CA LYS A 128 -21.20 22.41 -19.10
C LYS A 128 -20.51 23.22 -20.20
#